data_AF-A0A2A2ANA1-F1
#
_entry.id   AF-A0A2A2ANA1-F1
#
_cell.length_a   1.000
_cell.length_b   1.000
_cell.length_c   1.000
_cell.angle_alpha   90.00
_cell.angle_beta   90.00
_cell.angle_gamma   90.00
#
_symmetry.space_group_name_H-M   'P 1'
#
loop_
_entity.id
_entity.type
_entity.pdbx_description
1 polymer ?
#
loop_
_entity_poly.entity_id
_entity_poly.type
_entity_poly.pdbx_seq_one_letter_code
_entity_poly.pdbx_strand_id
1 'polypeptide(L)'
;MRPKPLNFFDVFVFFSLLPLRNTGQSPTQDERFATNVQRARHRQALAPLLQQAIATWPRAQLLQRLRAQGIPCGEVSGLHEALSSDRTQRSGLLQRLPHPVAGTVPVFAPPYRLDGQRLPIRHAPPTLGEGTREVLHRLLEMSDAQLQQLQTQGVLKLPAAAEASSASKPS
;
A
#
# COMPACT_ATOMS: atom_id res chain seq x y z
N MET A 1 21.18 19.88 -14.72
CA MET A 1 21.67 19.07 -13.57
C MET A 1 20.46 18.46 -12.86
N ARG A 2 20.33 17.13 -12.79
CA ARG A 2 19.29 16.49 -11.96
C ARG A 2 19.75 16.55 -10.49
N PRO A 3 18.95 17.04 -9.54
CA PRO A 3 19.34 17.05 -8.13
C PRO A 3 19.55 15.62 -7.64
N LYS A 4 20.65 15.39 -6.89
CA LYS A 4 20.93 14.10 -6.25
C LYS A 4 19.76 13.76 -5.30
N PRO A 5 19.34 12.48 -5.20
CA PRO A 5 18.35 12.08 -4.20
C PRO A 5 18.92 12.38 -2.80
N LEU A 6 18.17 13.15 -2.00
CA LEU A 6 18.52 13.45 -0.61
C LEU A 6 18.38 12.17 0.25
N ASN A 7 19.27 12.02 1.22
CA ASN A 7 19.39 10.85 2.09
C ASN A 7 18.80 11.17 3.48
N PHE A 8 18.69 10.18 4.37
CA PHE A 8 18.36 10.39 5.80
C PHE A 8 19.27 11.45 6.49
N PHE A 9 20.44 11.71 5.90
CA PHE A 9 21.35 12.80 6.24
C PHE A 9 20.69 14.19 6.23
N ASP A 10 19.85 14.48 5.24
CA ASP A 10 19.33 15.82 5.03
C ASP A 10 18.23 16.19 6.03
N VAL A 11 17.54 15.18 6.59
CA VAL A 11 16.61 15.34 7.71
C VAL A 11 17.32 16.00 8.89
N PHE A 12 18.54 15.58 9.21
CA PHE A 12 19.32 16.16 10.32
C PHE A 12 19.84 17.57 10.01
N VAL A 13 20.27 17.84 8.77
CA VAL A 13 20.70 19.19 8.35
C VAL A 13 19.57 20.21 8.57
N PHE A 14 18.33 19.83 8.29
CA PHE A 14 17.18 20.68 8.57
C PHE A 14 16.86 20.84 10.05
N PHE A 15 16.97 19.79 10.86
CA PHE A 15 16.81 19.93 12.33
C PHE A 15 17.93 20.74 12.97
N SER A 16 19.11 20.84 12.34
CA SER A 16 20.16 21.78 12.76
C SER A 16 19.96 23.23 12.31
N LEU A 17 19.14 23.46 11.27
CA LEU A 17 18.80 24.80 10.76
C LEU A 17 17.50 25.35 11.34
N LEU A 18 16.66 24.48 11.91
CA LEU A 18 15.53 24.89 12.73
C LEU A 18 16.07 25.34 14.08
N PRO A 19 15.85 26.61 14.50
CA PRO A 19 16.10 26.98 15.88
C PRO A 19 15.21 26.10 16.74
N LEU A 20 15.83 25.14 17.45
CA LEU A 20 15.19 24.46 18.57
C LEU A 20 14.78 25.58 19.52
N ARG A 21 13.50 25.98 19.49
CA ARG A 21 12.99 27.15 20.23
C ARG A 21 13.13 27.01 21.75
N ASN A 22 13.78 25.95 22.26
CA ASN A 22 13.79 25.63 23.68
C ASN A 22 15.09 25.04 24.26
N THR A 23 16.24 25.01 23.56
CA THR A 23 17.48 24.44 24.15
C THR A 23 18.73 25.31 24.08
N GLY A 24 18.73 26.48 23.45
CA GLY A 24 19.90 27.38 23.43
C GLY A 24 21.19 26.80 22.80
N GLN A 25 21.18 25.53 22.38
CA GLN A 25 22.29 24.81 21.79
C GLN A 25 21.80 24.08 20.55
N SER A 26 22.44 24.36 19.41
CA SER A 26 22.25 23.59 18.19
C SER A 26 22.88 22.20 18.39
N PRO A 27 22.25 21.10 17.94
CA PRO A 27 22.85 19.76 17.96
C PRO A 27 24.22 19.72 17.25
N THR A 28 24.51 20.66 16.34
CA THR A 28 25.80 20.74 15.64
C THR A 28 26.95 21.23 16.51
N GLN A 29 26.68 21.81 17.67
CA GLN A 29 27.71 22.24 18.63
C GLN A 29 28.17 21.10 19.54
N ASP A 30 27.43 19.99 19.57
CA ASP A 30 27.83 18.78 20.27
C ASP A 30 28.69 17.91 19.34
N GLU A 31 29.94 17.66 19.71
CA GLU A 31 30.87 16.82 18.94
C GLU A 31 30.30 15.43 18.64
N ARG A 32 29.44 14.90 19.53
CA ARG A 32 28.74 13.61 19.35
C ARG A 32 27.84 13.60 18.12
N PHE A 33 27.42 14.76 17.62
CA PHE A 33 26.52 14.88 16.47
C PHE A 33 27.12 15.66 15.30
N ALA A 34 28.39 16.08 15.36
CA ALA A 34 29.02 16.90 14.32
C ALA A 34 29.07 16.21 12.95
N THR A 35 29.42 14.92 12.91
CA THR A 35 29.54 14.16 11.65
C THR A 35 28.49 13.04 11.54
N ASN A 36 28.27 12.55 10.32
CA ASN A 36 27.39 11.40 10.08
C ASN A 36 27.79 10.17 10.88
N VAL A 37 29.09 9.88 10.92
CA VAL A 37 29.64 8.73 11.63
C VAL A 37 29.34 8.85 13.12
N GLN A 38 29.55 10.04 13.70
CA GLN A 38 29.28 10.26 15.12
C GLN A 38 27.78 10.17 15.43
N ARG A 39 26.91 10.74 14.58
CA ARG A 39 25.45 10.59 14.75
C ARG A 39 24.97 9.15 14.67
N ALA A 40 25.54 8.34 13.79
CA ALA A 40 25.22 6.92 13.71
C ALA A 40 25.63 6.18 14.99
N ARG A 41 26.84 6.47 15.50
CA ARG A 41 27.35 5.92 16.78
C ARG A 41 26.50 6.35 17.98
N HIS A 42 26.05 7.60 18.01
CA HIS A 42 25.28 8.19 19.10
C HIS A 42 23.77 8.25 18.82
N ARG A 43 23.24 7.40 17.93
CA ARG A 43 21.83 7.43 17.51
C ARG A 43 20.86 7.33 18.70
N GLN A 44 21.18 6.51 19.70
CA GLN A 44 20.34 6.33 20.89
C GLN A 44 20.21 7.62 21.71
N ALA A 45 21.27 8.44 21.76
CA ALA A 45 21.23 9.74 22.42
C ALA A 45 20.57 10.81 21.54
N LEU A 46 20.73 10.73 20.22
CA LEU A 46 20.18 11.70 19.28
C LEU A 46 18.67 11.55 19.05
N ALA A 47 18.16 10.32 19.00
CA ALA A 47 16.77 10.04 18.65
C ALA A 47 15.74 10.74 19.59
N PRO A 48 15.89 10.71 20.93
CA PRO A 48 14.98 11.42 21.84
C PRO A 48 14.97 12.94 21.62
N LEU A 49 16.13 13.54 21.36
CA LEU A 49 16.25 14.99 21.10
C LEU A 49 15.48 15.38 19.84
N LEU A 50 15.62 14.59 18.77
CA LEU A 50 14.89 14.80 17.52
C LEU A 50 13.38 14.59 17.71
N GLN A 51 12.98 13.57 18.47
CA GLN A 51 11.56 13.33 18.77
C GLN A 51 10.93 14.50 19.52
N GLN A 52 11.60 15.01 20.56
CA GLN A 52 11.15 16.18 21.32
C GLN A 52 11.02 17.40 20.41
N ALA A 53 12.02 17.66 19.55
CA ALA A 53 11.97 18.75 18.60
C ALA A 53 10.81 18.63 17.61
N ILE A 54 10.63 17.45 17.00
CA ILE A 54 9.56 17.15 16.05
C ILE A 54 8.18 17.31 16.68
N ALA A 55 8.01 16.86 17.93
CA ALA A 55 6.75 16.91 18.65
C ALA A 55 6.21 18.33 18.85
N THR A 56 7.08 19.35 18.79
CA THR A 56 6.65 20.76 18.90
C THR A 56 6.00 21.33 17.63
N TRP A 57 5.99 20.58 16.53
CA TRP A 57 5.46 21.05 15.25
C TRP A 57 4.14 20.37 14.88
N PRO A 58 3.16 21.13 14.36
CA PRO A 58 2.03 20.53 13.65
C PRO A 58 2.53 19.73 12.43
N ARG A 59 2.05 18.49 12.28
CA ARG A 59 2.47 17.54 11.22
C ARG A 59 2.53 18.18 9.83
N ALA A 60 1.45 18.83 9.40
CA ALA A 60 1.33 19.43 8.07
C ALA A 60 2.39 20.51 7.82
N GLN A 61 2.64 21.38 8.81
CA GLN A 61 3.65 22.43 8.71
C GLN A 61 5.07 21.86 8.64
N LEU A 62 5.35 20.82 9.42
CA LEU A 62 6.65 20.16 9.40
C LEU A 62 6.92 19.50 8.04
N LEU A 63 5.96 18.74 7.52
CA LEU A 63 6.06 18.10 6.20
C LEU A 63 6.25 19.14 5.08
N GLN A 64 5.54 20.26 5.11
CA GLN A 64 5.70 21.33 4.13
C GLN A 64 7.13 21.90 4.15
N ARG A 65 7.67 22.20 5.35
CA ARG A 65 9.03 22.73 5.46
C ARG A 65 10.10 21.73 5.05
N LEU A 66 9.95 20.46 5.44
CA LEU A 66 10.87 19.39 5.02
C LEU A 66 10.89 19.25 3.49
N ARG A 67 9.71 19.23 2.84
CA ARG A 67 9.60 19.18 1.38
C ARG A 67 10.22 20.39 0.69
N ALA A 68 10.02 21.59 1.25
CA ALA A 68 10.60 22.83 0.70
C ALA A 68 12.15 22.81 0.70
N GLN A 69 12.75 22.01 1.59
CA GLN A 69 14.19 21.82 1.68
C GLN A 69 14.68 20.56 0.94
N GLY A 70 13.81 19.92 0.14
CA GLY A 70 14.13 18.72 -0.63
C GLY A 70 14.27 17.45 0.22
N ILE A 71 13.87 17.48 1.49
CA ILE A 71 14.05 16.36 2.39
C ILE A 71 12.95 15.33 2.18
N PRO A 72 13.29 14.07 1.89
CA PRO A 72 12.31 13.01 1.74
C PRO A 72 11.57 12.81 3.05
N CYS A 73 10.27 13.07 3.01
CA CYS A 73 9.38 12.87 4.13
C CYS A 73 8.02 12.38 3.63
N GLY A 74 7.37 11.56 4.44
CA GLY A 74 6.07 10.98 4.15
C GLY A 74 5.17 11.09 5.36
N GLU A 75 3.88 11.17 5.09
CA GLU A 75 2.87 11.05 6.13
C GLU A 75 2.73 9.57 6.52
N VAL A 76 2.58 9.33 7.82
CA VAL A 76 2.19 8.01 8.32
C VAL A 76 0.67 7.96 8.30
N SER A 77 0.13 7.40 7.21
CA SER A 77 -1.31 7.25 7.02
C SER A 77 -1.79 5.93 7.61
N GLY A 78 -3.00 5.94 8.17
CA GLY A 78 -3.70 4.71 8.56
C GLY A 78 -4.09 3.88 7.32
N LEU A 79 -4.48 2.61 7.52
CA LEU A 79 -4.81 1.72 6.40
C LEU A 79 -5.89 2.31 5.47
N HIS A 80 -7.00 2.79 6.04
CA HIS A 80 -8.09 3.37 5.26
C HIS A 80 -7.61 4.58 4.42
N GLU A 81 -6.92 5.51 5.07
CA GLU A 81 -6.36 6.71 4.45
C GLU A 81 -5.36 6.38 3.33
N ALA A 82 -4.48 5.39 3.57
CA ALA A 82 -3.53 4.93 2.58
C ALA A 82 -4.24 4.35 1.34
N LEU A 83 -5.28 3.54 1.55
CA LEU A 83 -6.05 2.91 0.47
C LEU A 83 -6.94 3.91 -0.28
N SER A 84 -7.43 4.95 0.39
CA SER A 84 -8.24 6.00 -0.22
C SER A 84 -7.43 7.16 -0.81
N SER A 85 -6.12 7.22 -0.56
CA SER A 85 -5.26 8.34 -0.98
C SER A 85 -5.20 8.52 -2.51
N ASP A 86 -5.00 9.76 -2.94
CA ASP A 86 -4.77 10.12 -4.36
C ASP A 86 -3.65 9.29 -4.98
N ARG A 87 -2.60 8.97 -4.20
CA ARG A 87 -1.50 8.14 -4.66
C ARG A 87 -1.97 6.73 -5.04
N THR A 88 -2.76 6.10 -4.18
CA THR A 88 -3.30 4.76 -4.43
C THR A 88 -4.24 4.77 -5.62
N GLN A 89 -5.14 5.76 -5.70
CA GLN A 89 -6.07 5.92 -6.82
C GLN A 89 -5.32 6.11 -8.15
N ARG A 90 -4.38 7.06 -8.23
CA ARG A 90 -3.59 7.33 -9.45
C ARG A 90 -2.68 6.17 -9.85
N SER A 91 -2.25 5.36 -8.88
CA SER A 91 -1.42 4.19 -9.17
C SER A 91 -2.20 3.03 -9.83
N GLY A 92 -3.53 3.06 -9.76
CA GLY A 92 -4.42 1.98 -10.21
C GLY A 92 -4.23 0.68 -9.42
N LEU A 93 -3.68 0.76 -8.20
CA LEU A 93 -3.36 -0.39 -7.36
C LEU A 93 -4.62 -1.03 -6.76
N LEU A 94 -5.63 -0.22 -6.43
CA LEU A 94 -6.92 -0.69 -5.93
C LEU A 94 -7.98 -0.43 -7.00
N GLN A 95 -8.55 -1.48 -7.58
CA GLN A 95 -9.56 -1.39 -8.63
C GLN A 95 -10.91 -1.84 -8.07
N ARG A 96 -11.99 -1.19 -8.52
CA ARG A 96 -13.36 -1.54 -8.12
C ARG A 96 -13.96 -2.44 -9.18
N LEU A 97 -14.31 -3.67 -8.82
CA LEU A 97 -14.90 -4.64 -9.74
C LEU A 97 -16.34 -4.99 -9.32
N PRO A 98 -17.26 -5.18 -10.28
CA PRO A 98 -18.59 -5.71 -9.99
C PRO A 98 -18.48 -7.12 -9.42
N HIS A 99 -19.21 -7.40 -8.35
CA HIS A 99 -19.26 -8.71 -7.71
C HIS A 99 -20.72 -9.14 -7.53
N PRO A 100 -21.10 -10.35 -7.96
CA PRO A 100 -22.51 -10.76 -8.05
C PRO A 100 -23.28 -10.71 -6.72
N VAL A 101 -22.59 -10.86 -5.59
CA VAL A 101 -23.23 -10.86 -4.26
C VAL A 101 -22.97 -9.55 -3.48
N ALA A 102 -21.85 -8.89 -3.76
CA ALA A 102 -21.35 -7.78 -2.94
C ALA A 102 -21.44 -6.42 -3.65
N GLY A 103 -22.08 -6.39 -4.82
CA GLY A 103 -22.23 -5.20 -5.66
C GLY A 103 -20.90 -4.81 -6.30
N THR A 104 -20.07 -4.08 -5.57
CA THR A 104 -18.75 -3.63 -6.06
C THR A 104 -17.71 -3.77 -4.97
N VAL A 105 -16.64 -4.51 -5.26
CA VAL A 105 -15.58 -4.81 -4.30
C VAL A 105 -14.22 -4.23 -4.74
N PRO A 106 -13.40 -3.75 -3.80
CA PRO A 106 -12.04 -3.33 -4.09
C PRO A 106 -11.13 -4.56 -4.23
N VAL A 107 -10.33 -4.61 -5.29
CA VAL A 107 -9.38 -5.69 -5.56
C VAL A 107 -8.01 -5.08 -5.83
N PHE A 108 -6.98 -5.66 -5.22
CA PHE A 108 -5.61 -5.28 -5.48
C PHE A 108 -5.17 -5.77 -6.85
N ALA A 109 -4.75 -4.84 -7.69
CA ALA A 109 -4.03 -5.15 -8.89
C ALA A 109 -2.58 -5.56 -8.54
N PRO A 110 -1.88 -6.33 -9.40
CA PRO A 110 -0.49 -6.72 -9.16
C PRO A 110 0.36 -5.50 -8.85
N PRO A 111 1.25 -5.47 -7.85
CA PRO A 111 1.91 -4.24 -7.39
C PRO A 111 2.96 -3.72 -8.37
N TYR A 112 3.46 -4.55 -9.27
CA TYR A 112 4.45 -4.21 -10.29
C TYR A 112 3.82 -3.81 -11.63
N ARG A 113 4.62 -3.14 -12.46
CA ARG A 113 4.30 -2.82 -13.86
C ARG A 113 5.36 -3.45 -14.76
N LEU A 114 4.94 -3.97 -15.90
CA LEU A 114 5.79 -4.46 -16.97
C LEU A 114 5.57 -3.52 -18.16
N ASP A 115 6.65 -2.96 -18.71
CA ASP A 115 6.60 -1.99 -19.82
C ASP A 115 5.64 -0.80 -19.58
N GLY A 116 5.61 -0.31 -18.34
CA GLY A 116 4.75 0.80 -17.92
C GLY A 116 3.28 0.42 -17.68
N GLN A 117 2.89 -0.82 -18.00
CA GLN A 117 1.52 -1.32 -17.85
C GLN A 117 1.39 -2.28 -16.67
N ARG A 118 0.21 -2.30 -16.06
CA ARG A 118 -0.14 -3.26 -15.01
C ARG A 118 -1.00 -4.34 -15.64
N LEU A 119 -0.74 -5.61 -15.31
CA LEU A 119 -1.61 -6.69 -15.77
C LEU A 119 -3.05 -6.47 -15.27
N PRO A 120 -4.06 -6.69 -16.13
CA PRO A 120 -5.45 -6.47 -15.76
C PRO A 120 -5.92 -7.50 -14.73
N ILE A 121 -6.83 -7.08 -13.86
CA ILE A 121 -7.57 -8.00 -13.00
C ILE A 121 -8.70 -8.58 -13.84
N ARG A 122 -8.67 -9.90 -14.05
CA ARG A 122 -9.62 -10.57 -14.97
C ARG A 122 -11.00 -10.78 -14.37
N HIS A 123 -11.07 -11.09 -13.09
CA HIS A 123 -12.31 -11.43 -12.40
C HIS A 123 -12.31 -10.85 -10.99
N ALA A 124 -13.50 -10.53 -10.49
CA ALA A 124 -13.71 -10.33 -9.07
C ALA A 124 -13.43 -11.65 -8.30
N PRO A 125 -13.23 -11.60 -6.98
CA PRO A 125 -13.12 -12.81 -6.18
C PRO A 125 -14.31 -13.73 -6.44
N PRO A 126 -14.10 -15.05 -6.62
CA PRO A 126 -15.17 -15.95 -6.95
C PRO A 126 -16.12 -16.11 -5.76
N THR A 127 -17.39 -16.34 -6.07
CA THR A 127 -18.37 -16.77 -5.07
C THR A 127 -18.14 -18.22 -4.64
N LEU A 128 -18.72 -18.59 -3.51
CA LEU A 128 -18.63 -19.96 -3.01
C LEU A 128 -19.22 -20.95 -4.02
N GLY A 129 -18.37 -21.82 -4.57
CA GLY A 129 -18.76 -22.88 -5.50
C GLY A 129 -18.72 -22.49 -6.98
N GLU A 130 -18.39 -21.25 -7.33
CA GLU A 130 -18.46 -20.73 -8.72
C GLU A 130 -17.71 -21.60 -9.74
N GLY A 131 -16.51 -22.06 -9.38
CA GLY A 131 -15.68 -22.92 -10.23
C GLY A 131 -15.92 -24.42 -10.08
N THR A 132 -16.79 -24.86 -9.18
CA THR A 132 -16.92 -26.28 -8.82
C THR A 132 -17.34 -27.15 -10.01
N ARG A 133 -18.35 -26.72 -10.79
CA ARG A 133 -18.79 -27.46 -11.98
C ARG A 133 -17.67 -27.55 -13.04
N GLU A 134 -17.06 -26.41 -13.38
CA GLU A 134 -16.00 -26.36 -14.41
C GLU A 134 -14.84 -27.27 -14.06
N VAL A 135 -14.36 -27.21 -12.81
CA VAL A 135 -13.20 -27.97 -12.35
C VAL A 135 -13.51 -29.48 -12.34
N LEU A 136 -14.65 -29.90 -11.80
CA LEU A 136 -15.00 -31.32 -11.72
C LEU A 136 -15.29 -31.92 -13.10
N HIS A 137 -15.92 -31.16 -13.99
CA HIS A 137 -16.11 -31.58 -15.37
C HIS A 137 -14.78 -31.70 -16.11
N ARG A 138 -13.91 -30.69 -16.01
CA ARG A 138 -12.65 -30.65 -16.77
C ARG A 138 -11.59 -31.64 -16.25
N LEU A 139 -11.50 -31.83 -14.94
CA LEU A 139 -10.41 -32.61 -14.34
C LEU A 139 -10.81 -34.06 -14.04
N LEU A 140 -12.08 -34.31 -13.76
CA LEU A 140 -12.58 -35.64 -13.35
C LEU A 140 -13.62 -36.21 -14.34
N GLU A 141 -13.87 -35.51 -15.45
CA GLU A 141 -14.80 -35.92 -16.51
C GLU A 141 -16.21 -36.23 -15.97
N MET A 142 -16.59 -35.56 -14.89
CA MET A 142 -17.88 -35.80 -14.24
C MET A 142 -19.02 -35.19 -15.07
N SER A 143 -20.01 -36.02 -15.34
CA SER A 143 -21.26 -35.61 -15.99
C SER A 143 -22.12 -34.72 -15.08
N ASP A 144 -22.99 -33.93 -15.70
CA ASP A 144 -23.95 -33.09 -14.96
C ASP A 144 -24.85 -33.90 -14.01
N ALA A 145 -25.18 -35.14 -14.38
CA ALA A 145 -25.96 -36.04 -13.55
C ALA A 145 -25.22 -36.43 -12.26
N GLN A 146 -23.92 -36.76 -12.36
CA GLN A 146 -23.09 -37.06 -11.19
C GLN A 146 -22.93 -35.83 -10.29
N LEU A 147 -22.76 -34.64 -10.87
CA LEU A 147 -22.65 -33.39 -10.11
C LEU A 147 -23.95 -33.06 -9.36
N GLN A 148 -25.11 -33.23 -10.01
CA GLN A 148 -26.42 -33.06 -9.38
C GLN A 148 -26.65 -34.07 -8.26
N GLN A 149 -26.25 -35.33 -8.44
CA GLN A 149 -26.34 -36.35 -7.41
C GLN A 149 -25.51 -35.96 -6.18
N LEU A 150 -24.25 -35.53 -6.37
CA LEU A 150 -23.38 -35.09 -5.26
C LEU A 150 -23.92 -33.84 -4.56
N GLN A 151 -24.52 -32.90 -5.31
CA GLN A 151 -25.18 -31.74 -4.73
C GLN A 151 -26.39 -32.15 -3.87
N THR A 152 -27.20 -33.10 -4.35
CA THR A 152 -28.39 -33.61 -3.62
C THR A 152 -27.99 -34.35 -2.35
N GLN A 153 -26.85 -35.05 -2.38
CA GLN A 153 -26.26 -35.71 -1.22
C GLN A 153 -25.58 -34.73 -0.23
N GLY A 154 -25.53 -33.44 -0.56
CA GLY A 154 -24.91 -32.41 0.28
C GLY A 154 -23.37 -32.42 0.29
N VAL A 155 -22.74 -33.17 -0.62
CA VAL A 155 -21.27 -33.32 -0.70
C VAL A 155 -20.62 -32.05 -1.24
N LEU A 156 -21.30 -31.35 -2.15
CA LEU A 156 -20.81 -30.12 -2.76
C LEU A 156 -21.92 -29.09 -2.92
N LYS A 157 -21.53 -27.84 -3.13
CA LYS A 157 -22.44 -26.73 -3.45
C LYS A 157 -22.14 -26.25 -4.86
N LEU A 158 -23.15 -26.28 -5.73
CA LEU A 158 -23.13 -25.56 -6.99
C LEU A 158 -23.80 -24.19 -6.78
N PRO A 159 -23.30 -23.13 -7.44
CA PRO A 159 -23.96 -21.82 -7.38
C PRO A 159 -25.40 -21.97 -7.93
N ALA A 160 -26.33 -21.20 -7.37
CA ALA A 160 -27.62 -21.02 -8.02
C ALA A 160 -27.37 -20.48 -9.42
N ALA A 161 -28.22 -20.84 -10.40
CA ALA A 161 -28.14 -20.30 -11.76
C ALA A 161 -28.48 -18.80 -11.74
N ALA A 162 -27.57 -17.98 -11.23
CA ALA A 162 -27.52 -16.56 -11.49
C ALA A 162 -27.00 -16.44 -12.92
N GLU A 163 -27.86 -15.88 -13.78
CA GLU A 163 -27.64 -15.54 -15.18
C GLU A 163 -26.17 -15.30 -15.46
N ALA A 164 -25.64 -16.07 -16.42
CA ALA A 164 -24.29 -15.99 -16.91
C ALA A 164 -23.93 -14.52 -17.18
N SER A 165 -23.29 -13.87 -16.19
CA SER A 165 -22.78 -12.52 -16.33
C SER A 165 -21.69 -12.60 -17.39
N SER A 166 -22.02 -12.00 -18.52
CA SER A 166 -21.27 -11.90 -19.77
C SER A 166 -19.94 -11.16 -19.59
N ALA A 167 -19.01 -11.74 -18.83
CA ALA A 167 -17.61 -11.37 -18.90
C ALA A 167 -17.01 -12.00 -20.16
N SER A 168 -17.28 -11.35 -21.29
CA SER A 168 -16.55 -11.50 -22.54
C SER A 168 -15.05 -11.64 -22.25
N LYS A 169 -14.50 -12.81 -22.59
CA LYS A 169 -13.05 -13.01 -22.71
C LYS A 169 -12.55 -12.05 -23.81
N PRO A 170 -11.65 -11.10 -23.54
CA PRO A 170 -10.86 -10.55 -24.62
C PRO A 170 -9.88 -11.64 -25.09
N SER A 171 -9.87 -11.82 -26.40
CA SER A 171 -8.99 -12.70 -27.17
C SER A 171 -7.53 -12.32 -27.02
#